data_AF-A0A7W0LPJ9-F1
#
_entry.id   AF-A0A7W0LPJ9-F1
#
_cell.length_a   1.000
_cell.length_b   1.000
_cell.length_c   1.000
_cell.angle_alpha   90.00
_cell.angle_beta   90.00
_cell.angle_gamma   90.00
#
_symmetry.space_group_name_H-M   'P 1'
#
loop_
_entity.id
_entity.type
_entity.pdbx_description
1 polymer ?
#
loop_
_entity_poly.entity_id
_entity_poly.type
_entity_poly.pdbx_seq_one_letter_code
_entity_poly.pdbx_strand_id
1 'polypeptide(L)' 'MSAPRVVGAVLTGGASTRMGPAVDKALAEVDGVAMARLVADALQAGGAERVFCAGGRLSLLGLSFVA' A
#
# COMPACT_ATOMS: atom_id res chain seq x y z
N MET A 1 -5.92 -10.19 29.27
CA MET A 1 -4.63 -10.04 28.55
C MET A 1 -4.84 -9.08 27.41
N SER A 2 -3.92 -8.14 27.16
CA SER A 2 -3.99 -7.26 25.99
C SER A 2 -3.47 -8.01 24.76
N ALA A 3 -4.16 -7.91 23.63
CA ALA A 3 -3.64 -8.41 22.36
C ALA A 3 -2.35 -7.66 21.96
N PRO A 4 -1.44 -8.30 21.20
CA PRO A 4 -0.28 -7.61 20.66
C PRO A 4 -0.72 -6.55 19.64
N ARG A 5 -0.05 -5.39 19.65
CA ARG A 5 -0.28 -4.36 18.64
C ARG A 5 0.41 -4.75 17.34
N VAL A 6 -0.33 -4.69 16.22
CA VAL A 6 0.18 -4.99 14.89
C VAL A 6 0.22 -3.73 14.04
N VAL A 7 1.34 -3.50 13.35
CA VAL A 7 1.52 -2.41 12.39
C VAL A 7 1.86 -3.03 11.03
N GLY A 8 1.18 -2.58 9.99
CA GLY A 8 1.39 -3.01 8.61
C GLY A 8 2.26 -2.04 7.82
N ALA A 9 3.01 -2.56 6.85
CA ALA A 9 3.72 -1.77 5.86
C ALA A 9 3.52 -2.35 4.46
N VAL A 10 3.22 -1.49 3.49
CA VAL A 10 3.10 -1.83 2.07
C VAL A 10 4.32 -1.24 1.36
N LEU A 11 5.20 -2.12 0.86
CA LEU A 11 6.43 -1.70 0.18
C LEU A 11 6.15 -1.41 -1.29
N THR A 12 6.27 -0.15 -1.67
CA THR A 12 5.73 0.40 -2.92
C THR A 12 6.79 1.05 -3.81
N GLY A 13 8.06 1.03 -3.39
CA GLY A 13 9.20 1.54 -4.16
C GLY A 13 9.66 0.68 -5.36
N GLY A 14 8.85 -0.27 -5.83
CA GLY A 14 9.22 -1.13 -6.95
C GLY A 14 9.19 -0.41 -8.30
N ALA A 15 10.21 -0.61 -9.13
CA ALA A 15 10.38 0.11 -10.40
C ALA A 15 9.40 -0.25 -11.54
N SER A 16 8.51 -1.23 -11.34
CA SER A 16 7.46 -1.62 -12.31
C SER A 16 7.95 -1.94 -13.74
N THR A 17 9.22 -2.35 -13.91
CA THR A 17 9.89 -2.51 -15.24
C THR A 17 9.23 -3.51 -16.20
N ARG A 18 8.42 -4.44 -15.70
CA ARG A 18 7.70 -5.44 -16.50
C ARG A 18 6.26 -5.02 -16.86
N MET A 19 5.75 -3.96 -16.24
CA MET A 19 4.38 -3.45 -16.48
C MET A 19 4.33 -2.42 -17.62
N GLY A 20 5.49 -2.11 -18.21
CA GLY A 20 5.65 -1.01 -19.16
C GLY A 20 6.07 0.29 -18.46
N PRO A 21 6.67 1.23 -19.20
CA PRO A 21 7.31 2.42 -18.63
C PRO A 21 6.33 3.46 -18.03
N ALA A 22 5.04 3.38 -18.39
CA ALA A 22 4.03 4.35 -17.97
C ALA A 22 3.18 3.87 -16.78
N VAL A 23 3.33 2.62 -16.34
CA VAL A 23 2.48 2.03 -15.29
C VAL A 23 3.27 1.88 -13.99
N ASP A 24 2.85 2.63 -12.97
CA ASP A 24 3.25 2.34 -11.60
C ASP A 24 2.33 1.24 -11.04
N LYS A 25 2.89 0.04 -10.78
CA LYS A 25 2.12 -1.11 -10.29
C LYS A 25 1.38 -0.82 -8.99
N ALA A 26 1.93 0.04 -8.12
CA ALA A 26 1.27 0.37 -6.85
C ALA A 26 0.00 1.22 -7.07
N LEU A 27 -0.05 1.99 -8.16
CA LEU A 27 -1.19 2.80 -8.56
C LEU A 27 -2.13 2.11 -9.56
N ALA A 28 -1.69 1.01 -10.17
CA ALA A 28 -2.53 0.24 -11.08
C ALA A 28 -3.83 -0.19 -10.38
N GLU A 29 -4.96 0.02 -11.05
CA GLU A 29 -6.27 -0.28 -10.49
C GLU A 29 -6.65 -1.74 -10.71
N VAL A 30 -7.25 -2.34 -9.68
CA VAL A 30 -7.98 -3.60 -9.74
C VAL A 30 -9.39 -3.31 -9.24
N ASP A 31 -10.39 -3.58 -10.09
CA ASP A 31 -11.79 -3.24 -9.82
C ASP A 31 -12.01 -1.76 -9.42
N GLY A 32 -11.26 -0.84 -10.06
CA GLY A 32 -11.34 0.60 -9.82
C GLY A 32 -10.64 1.08 -8.54
N VAL A 33 -9.90 0.22 -7.84
CA VAL A 33 -9.15 0.56 -6.63
C VAL A 33 -7.65 0.36 -6.87
N ALA A 34 -6.83 1.36 -6.54
CA ALA A 34 -5.39 1.24 -6.63
C ALA A 34 -4.88 0.01 -5.85
N MET A 35 -3.98 -0.77 -6.44
CA MET A 35 -3.49 -2.02 -5.86
C MET A 35 -2.88 -1.83 -4.47
N ALA A 36 -2.11 -0.75 -4.24
CA ALA A 36 -1.56 -0.44 -2.93
C ALA A 36 -2.65 -0.15 -1.87
N ARG A 37 -3.79 0.43 -2.30
CA ARG A 37 -4.94 0.68 -1.42
C ARG A 37 -5.61 -0.62 -1.01
N LEU A 38 -5.82 -1.54 -1.96
CA LEU A 38 -6.38 -2.87 -1.66
C LEU A 38 -5.55 -3.63 -0.62
N VAL A 39 -4.22 -3.60 -0.75
CA VAL A 39 -3.32 -4.25 0.22
C VAL A 39 -3.41 -3.56 1.59
N ALA A 40 -3.44 -2.22 1.62
CA ALA A 40 -3.55 -1.49 2.88
C ALA A 40 -4.88 -1.79 3.61
N ASP A 41 -5.99 -1.80 2.88
CA ASP A 41 -7.30 -2.14 3.42
C ASP A 41 -7.33 -3.59 3.94
N ALA A 42 -6.69 -4.54 3.22
CA ALA A 42 -6.58 -5.93 3.66
C ALA A 42 -5.78 -6.07 4.96
N LEU A 43 -4.67 -5.34 5.10
CA LEU A 43 -3.87 -5.32 6.33
C LEU A 43 -4.67 -4.74 7.51
N GLN A 44 -5.44 -3.67 7.29
CA GLN A 44 -6.32 -3.10 8.32
C GLN A 44 -7.43 -4.07 8.72
N ALA A 45 -8.09 -4.70 7.74
CA ALA A 45 -9.11 -5.72 8.00
C ALA A 45 -8.55 -6.94 8.75
N GLY A 46 -7.27 -7.26 8.56
CA GLY A 46 -6.53 -8.28 9.31
C GLY A 46 -6.12 -7.89 10.73
N GLY A 47 -6.44 -6.67 11.19
CA GLY A 47 -6.17 -6.19 12.55
C GLY A 47 -4.92 -5.33 12.71
N ALA A 48 -4.29 -4.87 11.62
CA ALA A 48 -3.24 -3.85 11.72
C ALA A 48 -3.85 -2.51 12.14
N GLU A 49 -3.43 -1.99 13.31
CA GLU A 49 -3.94 -0.73 13.85
C GLU A 49 -3.49 0.49 13.03
N ARG A 50 -2.31 0.37 12.40
CA ARG A 50 -1.73 1.38 11.53
C ARG A 50 -1.11 0.70 10.33
N VAL A 51 -1.27 1.30 9.16
CA VAL A 51 -0.66 0.83 7.92
C VAL A 51 0.03 2.00 7.23
N PHE A 52 1.28 1.77 6.80
CA PHE A 52 2.09 2.74 6.08
C PHE A 52 2.44 2.22 4.69
N CYS A 53 2.50 3.11 3.70
CA CYS A 53 3.13 2.81 2.43
C CYS A 53 4.55 3.38 2.41
N ALA A 54 5.52 2.60 1.96
CA ALA A 54 6.93 2.97 1.96
C ALA A 54 7.50 2.99 0.54
N GLY A 55 8.01 4.16 0.13
CA GLY A 55 8.57 4.40 -1.20
C GLY A 55 7.53 4.54 -2.33
N GLY A 56 7.95 5.02 -3.49
CA GLY A 56 7.07 5.27 -4.64
C GLY A 56 6.27 6.58 -4.53
N ARG A 57 5.28 6.78 -5.41
CA ARG A 57 4.51 8.03 -5.55
C ARG A 57 3.07 7.88 -5.05
N LEU A 58 2.89 7.62 -3.75
CA LEU A 58 1.58 7.24 -3.19
C LEU A 58 0.87 8.31 -2.37
N SER A 59 1.35 9.55 -2.39
CA SER A 59 0.70 10.68 -1.71
C SER A 59 -0.76 10.90 -2.16
N LEU A 60 -1.16 10.34 -3.31
CA LEU A 60 -2.49 10.47 -3.90
C LEU A 60 -3.53 9.47 -3.35
N LEU A 61 -3.13 8.45 -2.57
CA LEU A 61 -4.02 7.35 -2.15
C LEU A 61 -4.72 7.56 -0.80
N GLY A 62 -4.50 8.69 -0.13
CA GLY A 62 -5.03 8.93 1.23
C GLY A 62 -4.47 7.97 2.29
N LEU A 63 -3.31 7.36 2.02
CA LEU A 63 -2.61 6.44 2.91
C LEU A 63 -1.48 7.16 3.66
N SER A 64 -1.19 6.73 4.89
CA SER A 64 -0.01 7.19 5.61
C SER A 64 1.26 6.75 4.88
N PHE A 65 2.20 7.67 4.66
CA PHE A 65 3.42 7.42 3.87
C PHE A 65 4.68 7.64 4.70
N VAL A 66 5.70 6.80 4.45
CA VAL A 66 7.06 6.96 4.99
C VAL A 66 8.04 7.00 3.82
N ALA A 67 8.86 8.05 3.79
CA ALA A 67 9.84 8.31 2.72
C ALA A 67 11.02 7.33 2.76
#